data_AF-A0AAI9DEK1-F1
#
_entry.id   AF-A0AAI9DEK1-F1
#
_cell.length_a   1.000
_cell.length_b   1.000
_cell.length_c   1.000
_cell.angle_alpha   90.00
_cell.angle_beta   90.00
_cell.angle_gamma   90.00
#
_symmetry.space_group_name_H-M   'P 1'
#
loop_
_entity.id
_entity.type
_entity.pdbx_description
1 polymer ?
#
loop_
_entity_poly.entity_id
_entity_poly.type
_entity_poly.pdbx_seq_one_letter_code
_entity_poly.pdbx_strand_id
1 'polypeptide(L)'
;GSGPYRGGNGDADFINITKERITQVFRTTNATTYQYPYGPTFLASAGDAWGSICIQHTSGNVIVGAGIAGQAGQKNTLYGTANTTKDANGNLKAASPIVKVFADHIGNNDESEGVTLKKLHTGIYQLHGVLGLHSDASWGGINGGITVPCGINQLPLVFVLYDVLEKGKPHPFDGRIVEPDEDGDIVLYTSYRKHDLPQNIQYERFKLYPEFLRDAEEDEESIPGFNGKVELTPGEPCDIPRGHWIDVRVNMPSNSIYNLKQAEAERLAKEAAEKQAEEDAKRSAEEAELESDI
;
A
#
# COMPACT_ATOMS: atom_id res chain seq x y z
N GLY A 1 11.93 9.99 -32.54
CA GLY A 1 11.08 8.90 -33.04
C GLY A 1 10.60 8.08 -31.87
N SER A 2 9.51 7.33 -32.03
CA SER A 2 9.15 6.24 -31.12
C SER A 2 10.32 5.26 -31.06
N GLY A 3 10.72 4.85 -29.84
CA GLY A 3 11.77 3.85 -29.67
C GLY A 3 11.29 2.47 -30.15
N PRO A 4 12.16 1.61 -30.70
CA PRO A 4 11.75 0.30 -31.21
C PRO A 4 11.14 -0.58 -30.12
N TYR A 5 10.17 -1.41 -30.51
CA TYR A 5 9.71 -2.52 -29.70
C TYR A 5 10.73 -3.66 -29.77
N ARG A 6 11.19 -4.17 -28.62
CA ARG A 6 12.25 -5.19 -28.56
C ARG A 6 11.84 -6.43 -27.75
N GLY A 7 10.92 -7.22 -28.30
CA GLY A 7 10.65 -8.59 -27.81
C GLY A 7 10.30 -8.68 -26.31
N GLY A 8 10.42 -9.88 -25.72
CA GLY A 8 9.92 -10.13 -24.36
C GLY A 8 10.31 -11.46 -23.72
N ASN A 9 11.37 -12.16 -24.12
CA ASN A 9 11.70 -13.46 -23.50
C ASN A 9 12.59 -13.33 -22.25
N GLY A 10 12.16 -12.49 -21.30
CA GLY A 10 12.77 -12.38 -19.98
C GLY A 10 14.18 -11.76 -19.99
N ASP A 11 14.94 -12.06 -18.93
CA ASP A 11 16.23 -11.39 -18.67
C ASP A 11 17.27 -11.64 -19.75
N ALA A 12 17.26 -12.81 -20.39
CA ALA A 12 18.23 -13.16 -21.43
C ALA A 12 18.13 -12.22 -22.64
N ASP A 13 16.92 -11.84 -23.03
CA ASP A 13 16.70 -10.89 -24.12
C ASP A 13 17.23 -9.50 -23.77
N PHE A 14 16.94 -9.01 -22.57
CA PHE A 14 17.48 -7.72 -22.11
C PHE A 14 19.01 -7.73 -22.11
N ILE A 15 19.62 -8.79 -21.58
CA ILE A 15 21.07 -8.95 -21.59
C ILE A 15 21.62 -9.00 -23.03
N ASN A 16 20.93 -9.62 -23.98
CA ASN A 16 21.33 -9.58 -25.39
C ASN A 16 21.26 -8.16 -25.97
N ILE A 17 20.25 -7.36 -25.62
CA ILE A 17 20.17 -5.94 -26.02
C ILE A 17 21.40 -5.16 -25.49
N THR A 18 21.84 -5.44 -24.26
CA THR A 18 23.06 -4.78 -23.73
C THR A 18 24.34 -5.11 -24.51
N LYS A 19 24.41 -6.28 -25.18
CA LYS A 19 25.57 -6.69 -26.00
C LYS A 19 25.73 -5.84 -27.25
N GLU A 20 24.66 -5.20 -27.72
CA GLU A 20 24.71 -4.29 -28.86
C GLU A 20 25.53 -3.03 -28.56
N ARG A 21 25.65 -2.66 -27.27
CA ARG A 21 26.39 -1.49 -26.78
C ARG A 21 25.95 -0.17 -27.42
N ILE A 22 24.63 -0.06 -27.67
CA ILE A 22 24.00 1.12 -28.26
C ILE A 22 23.18 1.83 -27.18
N THR A 23 23.29 3.17 -27.13
CA THR A 23 22.36 4.00 -26.35
C THR A 23 21.04 4.11 -27.09
N GLN A 24 19.95 3.68 -26.47
CA GLN A 24 18.64 3.58 -27.12
C GLN A 24 17.48 3.69 -26.14
N VAL A 25 16.30 4.04 -26.67
CA VAL A 25 15.02 3.99 -25.94
C VAL A 25 14.19 2.86 -26.56
N PHE A 26 13.65 1.97 -25.75
CA PHE A 26 12.83 0.85 -26.21
C PHE A 26 11.81 0.43 -25.14
N ARG A 27 10.90 -0.48 -25.50
CA ARG A 27 9.98 -1.14 -24.56
C ARG A 27 9.88 -2.64 -24.85
N THR A 28 9.43 -3.41 -23.85
CA THR A 28 9.20 -4.87 -23.93
C THR A 28 7.76 -5.20 -23.54
N THR A 29 7.26 -6.39 -23.91
CA THR A 29 5.91 -6.85 -23.51
C THR A 29 5.90 -7.56 -22.17
N ASN A 30 6.97 -8.28 -21.85
CA ASN A 30 7.07 -8.99 -20.58
C ASN A 30 8.01 -8.26 -19.62
N ALA A 31 7.76 -8.47 -18.33
CA ALA A 31 8.62 -8.01 -17.26
C ALA A 31 9.99 -8.71 -17.34
N THR A 32 11.03 -7.97 -16.96
CA THR A 32 12.37 -8.52 -16.71
C THR A 32 12.86 -8.01 -15.36
N THR A 33 14.01 -8.50 -14.91
CA THR A 33 14.69 -8.01 -13.71
C THR A 33 14.96 -6.51 -13.77
N TYR A 34 15.13 -5.94 -14.96
CA TYR A 34 15.52 -4.53 -15.17
C TYR A 34 14.40 -3.66 -15.75
N GLN A 35 13.24 -4.23 -16.07
CA GLN A 35 12.17 -3.54 -16.79
C GLN A 35 10.76 -3.99 -16.36
N TYR A 36 9.86 -3.02 -16.29
CA TYR A 36 8.42 -3.27 -16.22
C TYR A 36 7.85 -3.63 -17.60
N PRO A 37 6.81 -4.48 -17.67
CA PRO A 37 6.13 -4.75 -18.93
C PRO A 37 5.53 -3.45 -19.49
N TYR A 38 5.69 -3.26 -20.79
CA TYR A 38 5.29 -2.07 -21.55
C TYR A 38 5.93 -0.75 -21.10
N GLY A 39 6.87 -0.78 -20.14
CA GLY A 39 7.55 0.40 -19.63
C GLY A 39 8.60 0.93 -20.62
N PRO A 40 8.56 2.22 -21.00
CA PRO A 40 9.66 2.80 -21.76
C PRO A 40 10.95 2.71 -20.94
N THR A 41 12.00 2.23 -21.59
CA THR A 41 13.32 2.05 -21.01
C THR A 41 14.33 2.86 -21.79
N PHE A 42 15.00 3.78 -21.11
CA PHE A 42 16.20 4.43 -21.60
C PHE A 42 17.40 3.57 -21.19
N LEU A 43 18.19 3.12 -22.17
CA LEU A 43 19.44 2.39 -21.97
C LEU A 43 20.59 3.25 -22.47
N ALA A 44 21.50 3.63 -21.57
CA ALA A 44 22.76 4.25 -21.89
C ALA A 44 23.85 3.18 -21.96
N SER A 45 24.63 3.17 -23.04
CA SER A 45 25.80 2.31 -23.21
C SER A 45 27.06 3.16 -23.37
N ALA A 46 28.12 2.85 -22.62
CA ALA A 46 29.41 3.52 -22.66
C ALA A 46 30.55 2.48 -22.55
N GLY A 47 31.19 2.16 -23.69
CA GLY A 47 32.15 1.07 -23.76
C GLY A 47 31.47 -0.29 -23.54
N ASP A 48 31.93 -1.03 -22.53
CA ASP A 48 31.30 -2.27 -22.08
C ASP A 48 30.31 -2.07 -20.93
N ALA A 49 30.22 -0.87 -20.35
CA ALA A 49 29.28 -0.56 -19.28
C ALA A 49 27.93 -0.10 -19.84
N TRP A 50 26.85 -0.43 -19.13
CA TRP A 50 25.50 0.05 -19.41
C TRP A 50 24.78 0.51 -18.15
N GLY A 51 23.84 1.44 -18.32
CA GLY A 51 22.89 1.87 -17.30
C GLY A 51 21.50 2.01 -17.92
N SER A 52 20.45 1.61 -17.21
CA SER A 52 19.07 1.70 -17.68
C SER A 52 18.15 2.39 -16.68
N ILE A 53 17.12 3.04 -17.19
CA ILE A 53 16.01 3.60 -16.43
C ILE A 53 14.72 3.15 -17.12
N CYS A 54 13.90 2.36 -16.43
CA CYS A 54 12.61 1.91 -16.89
C CYS A 54 11.50 2.50 -16.01
N ILE A 55 10.49 3.11 -16.65
CA ILE A 55 9.35 3.74 -15.96
C ILE A 55 8.10 2.90 -16.23
N GLN A 56 7.40 2.46 -15.19
CA GLN A 56 6.12 1.76 -15.32
C GLN A 56 5.04 2.73 -15.80
N HIS A 57 4.35 2.39 -16.88
CA HIS A 57 3.38 3.29 -17.52
C HIS A 57 2.11 3.52 -16.67
N THR A 58 1.73 2.59 -15.78
CA THR A 58 0.52 2.72 -14.94
C THR A 58 0.76 3.43 -13.61
N SER A 59 1.90 3.18 -12.96
CA SER A 59 2.19 3.65 -11.60
C SER A 59 3.25 4.76 -11.54
N GLY A 60 4.05 4.92 -12.60
CA GLY A 60 5.24 5.78 -12.58
C GLY A 60 6.40 5.23 -11.76
N ASN A 61 6.32 3.99 -11.24
CA ASN A 61 7.44 3.36 -10.54
C ASN A 61 8.65 3.20 -11.45
N VAL A 62 9.85 3.35 -10.89
CA VAL A 62 11.09 3.36 -11.67
C VAL A 62 12.06 2.28 -11.20
N ILE A 63 12.52 1.48 -12.15
CA ILE A 63 13.66 0.57 -11.98
C ILE A 63 14.88 1.17 -12.66
N VAL A 64 15.99 1.22 -11.94
CA VAL A 64 17.31 1.58 -12.47
C VAL A 64 18.17 0.32 -12.51
N GLY A 65 18.71 0.01 -13.68
CA GLY A 65 19.67 -1.09 -13.87
C GLY A 65 21.05 -0.56 -14.19
N ALA A 66 22.09 -1.33 -13.88
CA ALA A 66 23.44 -1.08 -14.37
C ALA A 66 24.27 -2.36 -14.42
N GLY A 67 25.19 -2.46 -15.36
CA GLY A 67 26.06 -3.63 -15.46
C GLY A 67 27.06 -3.57 -16.59
N ILE A 68 27.62 -4.73 -16.90
CA ILE A 68 28.53 -4.95 -18.03
C ILE A 68 27.77 -5.66 -19.15
N ALA A 69 28.02 -5.27 -20.39
CA ALA A 69 27.35 -5.78 -21.57
C ALA A 69 27.46 -7.31 -21.66
N GLY A 70 26.31 -7.98 -21.79
CA GLY A 70 26.24 -9.44 -21.88
C GLY A 70 26.31 -10.19 -20.55
N GLN A 71 26.35 -9.48 -19.41
CA GLN A 71 26.35 -10.06 -18.07
C GLN A 71 25.17 -9.55 -17.25
N ALA A 72 24.72 -10.34 -16.27
CA ALA A 72 23.76 -9.87 -15.29
C ALA A 72 24.31 -8.64 -14.54
N GLY A 73 23.49 -7.61 -14.45
CA GLY A 73 23.78 -6.36 -13.74
C GLY A 73 23.09 -6.27 -12.37
N GLN A 74 23.30 -5.13 -11.72
CA GLN A 74 22.60 -4.72 -10.51
C GLN A 74 21.30 -3.99 -10.87
N LYS A 75 20.32 -4.06 -9.97
CA LYS A 75 19.09 -3.27 -10.06
C LYS A 75 18.83 -2.50 -8.78
N ASN A 76 18.15 -1.38 -8.91
CA ASN A 76 17.62 -0.61 -7.80
C ASN A 76 16.21 -0.13 -8.14
N THR A 77 15.30 -0.19 -7.18
CA THR A 77 13.96 0.39 -7.30
C THR A 77 13.99 1.76 -6.65
N LEU A 78 13.62 2.80 -7.40
CA LEU A 78 13.50 4.14 -6.83
C LEU A 78 12.21 4.23 -6.02
N TYR A 79 12.36 4.59 -4.75
CA TYR A 79 11.23 4.79 -3.85
C TYR A 79 10.70 6.22 -3.93
N GLY A 80 9.38 6.34 -4.10
CA GLY A 80 8.66 7.60 -4.21
C GLY A 80 7.22 7.45 -3.74
N THR A 81 6.39 8.45 -3.95
CA THR A 81 4.98 8.46 -3.49
C THR A 81 4.12 7.36 -4.12
N ALA A 82 4.55 6.79 -5.26
CA ALA A 82 3.85 5.71 -5.95
C ALA A 82 4.07 4.31 -5.36
N ASN A 83 5.14 4.09 -4.58
CA ASN A 83 5.47 2.79 -3.99
C ASN A 83 5.85 2.88 -2.50
N THR A 84 5.64 4.04 -1.88
CA THR A 84 5.79 4.23 -0.43
C THR A 84 4.61 4.98 0.15
N THR A 85 4.28 4.67 1.40
CA THR A 85 3.30 5.38 2.22
C THR A 85 3.93 5.81 3.55
N LYS A 86 3.40 6.86 4.15
CA LYS A 86 3.77 7.30 5.50
C LYS A 86 2.81 6.67 6.51
N ASP A 87 3.37 5.99 7.51
CA ASP A 87 2.59 5.48 8.63
C ASP A 87 2.18 6.59 9.63
N ALA A 88 1.39 6.22 10.63
CA ALA A 88 0.84 7.08 11.68
C ALA A 88 1.94 7.78 12.51
N ASN A 89 3.14 7.22 12.50
CA ASN A 89 4.30 7.75 13.22
C ASN A 89 5.26 8.52 12.27
N GLY A 90 4.89 8.69 10.99
CA GLY A 90 5.65 9.44 10.00
C GLY A 90 6.78 8.66 9.30
N ASN A 91 6.88 7.34 9.52
CA ASN A 91 7.89 6.51 8.87
C ASN A 91 7.47 6.13 7.45
N LEU A 92 8.43 6.10 6.52
CA LEU A 92 8.20 5.58 5.17
C LEU A 92 8.19 4.04 5.18
N LYS A 93 7.15 3.48 4.59
CA LYS A 93 6.93 2.05 4.40
C LYS A 93 6.53 1.79 2.95
N ALA A 94 6.68 0.58 2.43
CA ALA A 94 6.21 0.30 1.07
C ALA A 94 4.70 0.52 0.96
N ALA A 95 4.25 0.93 -0.23
CA ALA A 95 2.84 1.11 -0.52
C ALA A 95 2.12 -0.25 -0.46
N SER A 96 0.94 -0.21 0.13
CA SER A 96 -0.06 -1.28 0.08
C SER A 96 -1.43 -0.60 0.19
N PRO A 97 -2.54 -1.32 -0.02
CA PRO A 97 -3.84 -0.80 0.37
C PRO A 97 -3.79 -0.53 1.86
N ILE A 98 -3.98 0.73 2.25
CA ILE A 98 -3.83 1.19 3.62
C ILE A 98 -5.02 2.10 3.96
N VAL A 99 -5.72 1.73 5.01
CA VAL A 99 -6.85 2.47 5.54
C VAL A 99 -6.40 3.11 6.84
N LYS A 100 -6.44 4.44 6.88
CA LYS A 100 -6.23 5.22 8.11
C LYS A 100 -7.54 5.26 8.86
N VAL A 101 -7.62 4.61 10.02
CA VAL A 101 -8.84 4.55 10.83
C VAL A 101 -8.77 5.60 11.93
N PHE A 102 -9.68 6.56 11.87
CA PHE A 102 -9.91 7.56 12.92
C PHE A 102 -11.16 7.17 13.73
N ALA A 103 -11.40 7.88 14.83
CA ALA A 103 -12.56 7.60 15.68
C ALA A 103 -13.93 7.84 15.02
N ASP A 104 -13.96 8.64 13.96
CA ASP A 104 -15.18 9.13 13.29
C ASP A 104 -15.18 8.91 11.76
N HIS A 105 -14.01 8.74 11.13
CA HIS A 105 -13.88 8.58 9.68
C HIS A 105 -12.69 7.70 9.30
N ILE A 106 -12.52 7.46 8.01
CA ILE A 106 -11.33 6.81 7.44
C ILE A 106 -10.66 7.71 6.40
N GLY A 107 -9.36 7.52 6.24
CA GLY A 107 -8.57 8.04 5.12
C GLY A 107 -8.07 6.89 4.27
N ASN A 108 -8.59 6.76 3.05
CA ASN A 108 -8.16 5.77 2.07
C ASN A 108 -7.01 6.31 1.22
N ASN A 109 -6.10 5.43 0.80
CA ASN A 109 -5.24 5.69 -0.35
C ASN A 109 -5.87 5.17 -1.65
N ASP A 110 -5.25 5.45 -2.79
CA ASP A 110 -5.73 5.00 -4.11
C ASP A 110 -6.00 3.49 -4.16
N GLU A 111 -5.17 2.69 -3.52
CA GLU A 111 -5.29 1.23 -3.50
C GLU A 111 -6.44 0.70 -2.63
N SER A 112 -6.87 1.45 -1.60
CA SER A 112 -7.98 1.09 -0.70
C SER A 112 -9.26 1.86 -1.00
N GLU A 113 -9.37 2.46 -2.19
CA GLU A 113 -10.56 3.18 -2.63
C GLU A 113 -11.80 2.27 -2.57
N GLY A 114 -12.87 2.77 -1.93
CA GLY A 114 -14.13 2.06 -1.77
C GLY A 114 -14.32 1.34 -0.43
N VAL A 115 -13.27 1.20 0.40
CA VAL A 115 -13.44 0.73 1.78
C VAL A 115 -14.26 1.75 2.57
N THR A 116 -15.17 1.28 3.41
CA THR A 116 -16.02 2.13 4.27
C THR A 116 -15.87 1.76 5.74
N LEU A 117 -16.19 2.72 6.63
CA LEU A 117 -16.12 2.55 8.08
C LEU A 117 -17.51 2.50 8.69
N LYS A 118 -17.75 1.50 9.53
CA LYS A 118 -18.91 1.42 10.42
C LYS A 118 -18.42 1.38 11.88
N LYS A 119 -18.71 2.44 12.64
CA LYS A 119 -18.45 2.46 14.09
C LYS A 119 -19.56 1.69 14.80
N LEU A 120 -19.20 0.58 15.45
CA LEU A 120 -20.15 -0.30 16.14
C LEU A 120 -20.37 0.12 17.60
N HIS A 121 -19.29 0.54 18.25
CA HIS A 121 -19.30 0.99 19.65
C HIS A 121 -18.08 1.88 19.94
N THR A 122 -17.99 2.42 21.15
CA THR A 122 -16.77 3.09 21.63
C THR A 122 -15.60 2.13 21.51
N GLY A 123 -14.59 2.54 20.75
CA GLY A 123 -13.40 1.76 20.48
C GLY A 123 -13.59 0.54 19.58
N ILE A 124 -14.76 0.36 18.93
CA ILE A 124 -15.02 -0.79 18.04
C ILE A 124 -15.41 -0.31 16.64
N TYR A 125 -14.60 -0.69 15.66
CA TYR A 125 -14.66 -0.18 14.28
C TYR A 125 -14.67 -1.34 13.28
N GLN A 126 -15.67 -1.42 12.42
CA GLN A 126 -15.73 -2.39 11.31
C GLN A 126 -15.34 -1.70 10.00
N LEU A 127 -14.32 -2.23 9.33
CA LEU A 127 -13.92 -1.88 7.97
C LEU A 127 -14.60 -2.82 6.99
N HIS A 128 -15.38 -2.25 6.07
CA HIS A 128 -16.15 -2.99 5.09
C HIS A 128 -15.58 -2.87 3.67
N GLY A 129 -15.62 -3.98 2.92
CA GLY A 129 -15.17 -4.04 1.52
C GLY A 129 -13.72 -4.50 1.36
N VAL A 130 -13.23 -5.31 2.30
CA VAL A 130 -11.86 -5.84 2.35
C VAL A 130 -11.87 -7.36 2.49
N LEU A 131 -10.74 -8.01 2.18
CA LEU A 131 -10.56 -9.47 2.28
C LEU A 131 -9.61 -9.84 3.43
N GLY A 132 -9.74 -9.16 4.55
CA GLY A 132 -8.87 -9.28 5.71
C GLY A 132 -7.59 -8.43 5.62
N LEU A 133 -6.67 -8.69 6.55
CA LEU A 133 -5.38 -8.00 6.57
C LEU A 133 -4.52 -8.38 5.36
N HIS A 134 -3.66 -7.46 4.95
CA HIS A 134 -2.71 -7.70 3.88
C HIS A 134 -1.80 -8.89 4.21
N SER A 135 -1.63 -9.82 3.27
CA SER A 135 -0.97 -11.13 3.49
C SER A 135 0.55 -11.09 3.52
N ASP A 136 1.18 -10.00 3.08
CA ASP A 136 2.63 -9.84 3.11
C ASP A 136 3.15 -9.64 4.55
N ALA A 137 3.91 -10.64 5.02
CA ALA A 137 4.50 -10.69 6.36
C ALA A 137 5.55 -9.58 6.62
N SER A 138 6.01 -8.87 5.59
CA SER A 138 6.85 -7.66 5.73
C SER A 138 6.15 -6.54 6.50
N TRP A 139 4.82 -6.65 6.69
CA TRP A 139 3.98 -5.69 7.39
C TRP A 139 3.43 -6.30 8.68
N GLY A 140 4.24 -6.35 9.74
CA GLY A 140 3.76 -6.77 11.07
C GLY A 140 3.76 -8.28 11.33
N GLY A 141 4.32 -9.09 10.43
CA GLY A 141 4.45 -10.54 10.59
C GLY A 141 3.11 -11.28 10.51
N ILE A 142 2.96 -12.37 11.27
CA ILE A 142 1.75 -13.22 11.25
C ILE A 142 0.46 -12.51 11.71
N ASN A 143 0.60 -11.38 12.42
CA ASN A 143 -0.51 -10.60 12.97
C ASN A 143 -0.96 -9.47 12.01
N GLY A 144 -0.39 -9.41 10.80
CA GLY A 144 -0.76 -8.47 9.75
C GLY A 144 -0.35 -7.01 9.99
N GLY A 145 -0.64 -6.16 9.00
CA GLY A 145 -0.08 -4.83 8.86
C GLY A 145 -0.83 -3.73 9.60
N ILE A 146 -0.92 -3.82 10.93
CA ILE A 146 -1.50 -2.78 11.79
C ILE A 146 -0.40 -1.90 12.40
N THR A 147 -0.52 -0.58 12.29
CA THR A 147 0.35 0.37 13.01
C THR A 147 -0.49 1.21 13.97
N VAL A 148 -0.15 1.10 15.26
CA VAL A 148 -0.81 1.83 16.35
C VAL A 148 -0.16 3.22 16.50
N PRO A 149 -0.94 4.30 16.71
CA PRO A 149 -0.38 5.63 16.90
C PRO A 149 0.38 5.74 18.22
N CYS A 150 1.52 6.41 18.19
CA CYS A 150 2.32 6.72 19.37
C CYS A 150 2.22 8.19 19.76
N GLY A 151 2.29 8.46 21.07
CA GLY A 151 2.46 9.82 21.57
C GLY A 151 3.88 10.35 21.34
N ILE A 152 4.13 11.61 21.72
CA ILE A 152 5.44 12.27 21.58
C ILE A 152 6.61 11.52 22.25
N ASN A 153 6.31 10.72 23.29
CA ASN A 153 7.29 9.89 23.99
C ASN A 153 7.52 8.53 23.31
N GLN A 154 7.03 8.33 22.09
CA GLN A 154 7.07 7.06 21.33
C GLN A 154 6.35 5.89 22.01
N LEU A 155 5.46 6.19 22.96
CA LEU A 155 4.64 5.20 23.64
C LEU A 155 3.30 5.04 22.90
N PRO A 156 2.87 3.80 22.59
CA PRO A 156 1.59 3.56 21.92
C PRO A 156 0.42 4.09 22.74
N LEU A 157 -0.52 4.76 22.09
CA LEU A 157 -1.62 5.45 22.76
C LEU A 157 -2.71 4.50 23.25
N VAL A 158 -2.99 3.44 22.51
CA VAL A 158 -4.04 2.45 22.77
C VAL A 158 -3.50 1.02 22.58
N PHE A 159 -4.22 0.02 23.09
CA PHE A 159 -4.10 -1.35 22.60
C PHE A 159 -5.02 -1.53 21.39
N VAL A 160 -4.63 -2.42 20.48
CA VAL A 160 -5.43 -2.76 19.30
C VAL A 160 -5.47 -4.26 19.15
N LEU A 161 -6.68 -4.81 19.03
CA LEU A 161 -6.96 -6.17 18.60
C LEU A 161 -7.83 -6.12 17.34
N TYR A 162 -7.92 -7.24 16.63
CA TYR A 162 -8.77 -7.35 15.46
C TYR A 162 -9.34 -8.75 15.30
N ASP A 163 -10.48 -8.83 14.63
CA ASP A 163 -11.05 -10.05 14.06
C ASP A 163 -11.28 -9.84 12.56
N VAL A 164 -11.17 -10.92 11.79
CA VAL A 164 -11.61 -10.95 10.39
C VAL A 164 -12.92 -11.71 10.34
N LEU A 165 -13.95 -11.08 9.77
CA LEU A 165 -15.27 -11.67 9.65
C LEU A 165 -15.25 -12.80 8.63
N GLU A 166 -15.98 -13.87 8.93
CA GLU A 166 -16.15 -15.01 8.05
C GLU A 166 -17.64 -15.26 7.85
N LYS A 167 -18.06 -15.33 6.59
CA LYS A 167 -19.45 -15.60 6.20
C LYS A 167 -20.00 -16.82 6.94
N GLY A 168 -21.20 -16.66 7.50
CA GLY A 168 -21.91 -17.75 8.18
C GLY A 168 -21.44 -18.02 9.61
N LYS A 169 -20.38 -17.37 10.10
CA LYS A 169 -20.02 -17.36 11.52
C LYS A 169 -20.74 -16.22 12.26
N PRO A 170 -20.91 -16.31 13.59
CA PRO A 170 -21.37 -15.19 14.39
C PRO A 170 -20.35 -14.04 14.38
N HIS A 171 -20.84 -12.82 14.21
CA HIS A 171 -20.06 -11.61 14.31
C HIS A 171 -19.53 -11.47 15.75
N PRO A 172 -18.23 -11.21 15.95
CA PRO A 172 -17.59 -11.28 17.26
C PRO A 172 -18.11 -10.23 18.25
N PHE A 173 -18.59 -9.07 17.78
CA PHE A 173 -19.20 -8.05 18.61
C PHE A 173 -20.70 -8.25 18.92
N ASP A 174 -21.57 -8.32 17.90
CA ASP A 174 -23.03 -8.32 18.08
C ASP A 174 -23.69 -9.71 18.02
N GLY A 175 -22.94 -10.76 17.67
CA GLY A 175 -23.40 -12.14 17.60
C GLY A 175 -24.29 -12.48 16.40
N ARG A 176 -24.62 -11.53 15.52
CA ARG A 176 -25.42 -11.82 14.32
C ARG A 176 -24.63 -12.69 13.34
N ILE A 177 -25.29 -13.43 12.45
CA ILE A 177 -24.58 -14.17 11.42
C ILE A 177 -24.00 -13.19 10.39
N VAL A 178 -22.70 -13.30 10.11
CA VAL A 178 -22.00 -12.49 9.11
C VAL A 178 -22.56 -12.77 7.72
N GLU A 179 -22.95 -11.70 7.03
CA GLU A 179 -23.52 -11.76 5.69
C GLU A 179 -22.43 -12.03 4.63
N PRO A 180 -22.79 -12.56 3.44
CA PRO A 180 -21.79 -12.91 2.42
C PRO A 180 -20.95 -11.75 1.89
N ASP A 181 -21.49 -10.52 1.93
CA ASP A 181 -20.83 -9.29 1.51
C ASP A 181 -19.89 -8.72 2.57
N GLU A 182 -20.01 -9.16 3.82
CA GLU A 182 -19.10 -8.82 4.93
C GLU A 182 -17.98 -9.85 5.14
N ASP A 183 -17.88 -10.84 4.25
CA ASP A 183 -16.83 -11.86 4.30
C ASP A 183 -15.45 -11.21 4.10
N GLY A 184 -14.57 -11.34 5.08
CA GLY A 184 -13.26 -10.71 5.08
C GLY A 184 -13.22 -9.30 5.68
N ASP A 185 -14.36 -8.71 6.05
CA ASP A 185 -14.38 -7.44 6.78
C ASP A 185 -13.54 -7.51 8.06
N ILE A 186 -12.97 -6.39 8.48
CA ILE A 186 -12.08 -6.34 9.65
C ILE A 186 -12.77 -5.58 10.76
N VAL A 187 -12.90 -6.18 11.94
CA VAL A 187 -13.37 -5.50 13.15
C VAL A 187 -12.16 -5.21 14.02
N LEU A 188 -11.94 -3.94 14.35
CA LEU A 188 -10.89 -3.46 15.23
C LEU A 188 -11.47 -3.17 16.61
N TYR A 189 -10.71 -3.53 17.64
CA TYR A 189 -11.01 -3.22 19.03
C TYR A 189 -9.86 -2.42 19.60
N THR A 190 -10.19 -1.25 20.14
CA THR A 190 -9.25 -0.32 20.72
C THR A 190 -9.57 -0.13 22.19
N SER A 191 -8.54 -0.19 23.01
CA SER A 191 -8.70 -0.07 24.46
C SER A 191 -7.60 0.77 25.09
N TYR A 192 -7.93 1.34 26.25
CA TYR A 192 -7.06 2.26 26.95
C TYR A 192 -5.75 1.59 27.36
N ARG A 193 -4.63 2.20 26.94
CA ARG A 193 -3.30 1.74 27.28
C ARG A 193 -2.63 2.71 28.25
N LYS A 194 -2.70 2.36 29.53
CA LYS A 194 -1.96 3.05 30.58
C LYS A 194 -0.46 2.81 30.46
N HIS A 195 0.31 3.85 30.77
CA HIS A 195 1.76 3.79 30.89
C HIS A 195 2.17 4.36 32.24
N ASP A 196 3.26 3.85 32.79
CA ASP A 196 3.87 4.43 33.99
C ASP A 196 4.63 5.70 33.60
N LEU A 197 4.08 6.86 33.95
CA LEU A 197 4.58 8.17 33.54
C LEU A 197 4.62 9.11 34.75
N PRO A 198 5.57 10.07 34.78
CA PRO A 198 5.54 11.15 35.76
C PRO A 198 4.21 11.90 35.73
N GLN A 199 3.72 12.30 36.91
CA GLN A 199 2.37 12.87 37.07
C GLN A 199 2.11 14.10 36.19
N ASN A 200 3.10 14.98 35.99
CA ASN A 200 2.98 16.14 35.11
C ASN A 200 2.78 15.74 33.64
N ILE A 201 3.49 14.71 33.18
CA ILE A 201 3.36 14.18 31.81
C ILE A 201 2.01 13.48 31.62
N GLN A 202 1.55 12.74 32.64
CA GLN A 202 0.24 12.09 32.62
C GLN A 202 -0.89 13.14 32.58
N TYR A 203 -0.76 14.23 33.34
CA TYR A 203 -1.72 15.35 33.34
C TYR A 203 -1.83 16.01 31.96
N GLU A 204 -0.71 16.33 31.31
CA GLU A 204 -0.72 16.88 29.95
C GLU A 204 -1.28 15.88 28.92
N ARG A 205 -1.02 14.59 29.11
CA ARG A 205 -1.60 13.53 28.26
C ARG A 205 -3.13 13.51 28.35
N PHE A 206 -3.69 13.65 29.55
CA PHE A 206 -5.15 13.68 29.74
C PHE A 206 -5.80 14.96 29.18
N LYS A 207 -5.11 16.11 29.23
CA LYS A 207 -5.59 17.33 28.56
C LYS A 207 -5.68 17.17 27.06
N LEU A 208 -4.67 16.51 26.48
CA LEU A 208 -4.56 16.34 25.04
C LEU A 208 -5.55 15.28 24.53
N TYR A 209 -5.78 14.23 25.32
CA TYR A 209 -6.60 13.07 24.95
C TYR A 209 -7.71 12.85 26.00
N PRO A 210 -8.84 13.58 25.91
CA PRO A 210 -9.96 13.40 26.81
C PRO A 210 -10.61 12.01 26.69
N GLU A 211 -10.34 11.27 25.61
CA GLU A 211 -10.81 9.90 25.39
C GLU A 211 -10.23 8.92 26.43
N PHE A 212 -9.15 9.28 27.11
CA PHE A 212 -8.55 8.47 28.19
C PHE A 212 -9.24 8.64 29.54
N LEU A 213 -10.32 9.43 29.58
CA LEU A 213 -11.03 9.77 30.79
C LEU A 213 -12.50 9.36 30.69
N ARG A 214 -13.08 8.95 31.82
CA ARG A 214 -14.52 8.79 32.00
C ARG A 214 -15.02 9.68 33.12
N ASP A 215 -16.34 9.86 33.18
CA ASP A 215 -16.95 10.53 34.33
C ASP A 215 -16.73 9.70 35.60
N ALA A 216 -16.43 10.38 36.70
CA ALA A 216 -16.29 9.76 38.00
C ALA A 216 -17.65 9.22 38.46
N GLU A 217 -17.65 8.04 39.05
CA GLU A 217 -18.82 7.55 39.79
C GLU A 217 -18.92 8.25 41.16
N GLU A 218 -20.07 8.13 41.84
CA GLU A 218 -20.37 8.91 43.07
C GLU A 218 -19.30 8.79 44.17
N ASP A 219 -18.61 7.64 44.24
CA ASP A 219 -17.61 7.34 45.27
C ASP A 219 -16.15 7.49 44.80
N GLU A 220 -15.90 7.92 43.57
CA GLU A 220 -14.55 8.04 43.02
C GLU A 220 -13.97 9.46 43.13
N GLU A 221 -12.71 9.55 43.57
CA GLU A 221 -11.99 10.83 43.62
C GLU A 221 -11.57 11.25 42.20
N SER A 222 -12.20 12.30 41.69
CA SER A 222 -11.89 12.85 40.36
C SER A 222 -10.49 13.46 40.29
N ILE A 223 -9.91 13.46 39.10
CA ILE A 223 -8.62 14.11 38.85
C ILE A 223 -8.80 15.64 38.96
N PRO A 224 -8.00 16.33 39.79
CA PRO A 224 -8.09 17.79 39.94
C PRO A 224 -7.97 18.53 38.61
N GLY A 225 -8.93 19.41 38.31
CA GLY A 225 -8.93 20.21 37.09
C GLY A 225 -9.51 19.53 35.83
N PHE A 226 -10.04 18.31 35.96
CA PHE A 226 -10.70 17.58 34.86
C PHE A 226 -12.23 17.46 35.02
N ASN A 227 -12.85 18.38 35.76
CA ASN A 227 -14.31 18.52 35.83
C ASN A 227 -15.04 17.22 36.19
N GLY A 228 -14.62 16.54 37.28
CA GLY A 228 -15.28 15.33 37.74
C GLY A 228 -14.94 14.08 36.94
N LYS A 229 -13.81 14.04 36.24
CA LYS A 229 -13.37 12.87 35.47
C LYS A 229 -12.28 12.06 36.16
N VAL A 230 -12.25 10.77 35.88
CA VAL A 230 -11.21 9.83 36.29
C VAL A 230 -10.54 9.18 35.07
N GLU A 231 -9.34 8.66 35.27
CA GLU A 231 -8.61 7.88 34.25
C GLU A 231 -9.34 6.57 33.97
N LEU A 232 -9.43 6.15 32.70
CA LEU A 232 -9.92 4.83 32.34
C LEU A 232 -9.09 3.71 32.98
N THR A 233 -9.73 2.60 33.28
CA THR A 233 -9.01 1.39 33.72
C THR A 233 -8.24 0.82 32.52
N PRO A 234 -6.99 0.32 32.70
CA PRO A 234 -6.25 -0.30 31.60
C PRO A 234 -7.06 -1.42 30.94
N GLY A 235 -7.20 -1.36 29.62
CA GLY A 235 -7.98 -2.32 28.83
C GLY A 235 -9.46 -1.98 28.65
N GLU A 236 -9.98 -0.91 29.27
CA GLU A 236 -11.34 -0.43 28.97
C GLU A 236 -11.46 0.04 27.51
N PRO A 237 -12.59 -0.20 26.83
CA PRO A 237 -12.83 0.30 25.48
C PRO A 237 -12.62 1.82 25.40
N CYS A 238 -11.81 2.25 24.44
CA CYS A 238 -11.40 3.64 24.30
C CYS A 238 -11.33 3.97 22.82
N ASP A 239 -11.97 5.06 22.40
CA ASP A 239 -11.85 5.51 21.02
C ASP A 239 -10.40 5.93 20.66
N ILE A 240 -10.10 5.89 19.37
CA ILE A 240 -8.82 6.36 18.83
C ILE A 240 -8.67 7.86 19.18
N PRO A 241 -7.59 8.29 19.84
CA PRO A 241 -7.48 9.68 20.30
C PRO A 241 -7.50 10.68 19.14
N ARG A 242 -8.16 11.82 19.35
CA ARG A 242 -8.31 12.84 18.29
C ARG A 242 -6.96 13.28 17.72
N GLY A 243 -6.90 13.40 16.39
CA GLY A 243 -5.70 13.77 15.66
C GLY A 243 -4.75 12.60 15.38
N HIS A 244 -5.08 11.39 15.84
CA HIS A 244 -4.37 10.16 15.55
C HIS A 244 -5.24 9.20 14.75
N TRP A 245 -4.58 8.23 14.10
CA TRP A 245 -5.24 7.16 13.38
C TRP A 245 -4.47 5.85 13.58
N ILE A 246 -5.16 4.74 13.34
CA ILE A 246 -4.53 3.42 13.18
C ILE A 246 -4.37 3.17 11.69
N ASP A 247 -3.16 2.83 11.24
CA ASP A 247 -3.01 2.33 9.88
C ASP A 247 -3.35 0.85 9.84
N VAL A 248 -4.28 0.48 8.97
CA VAL A 248 -4.64 -0.92 8.71
C VAL A 248 -4.33 -1.22 7.26
N ARG A 249 -3.39 -2.13 7.04
CA ARG A 249 -3.09 -2.64 5.71
C ARG A 249 -4.02 -3.78 5.39
N VAL A 250 -4.77 -3.61 4.31
CA VAL A 250 -5.87 -4.51 3.96
C VAL A 250 -5.56 -5.23 2.66
N ASN A 251 -6.12 -6.43 2.52
CA ASN A 251 -6.18 -7.10 1.24
C ASN A 251 -7.44 -6.64 0.51
N MET A 252 -7.30 -6.18 -0.74
CA MET A 252 -8.43 -5.67 -1.52
C MET A 252 -8.95 -6.72 -2.48
N PRO A 253 -10.26 -6.81 -2.70
CA PRO A 253 -10.83 -7.76 -3.66
C PRO A 253 -10.43 -7.38 -5.10
N SER A 254 -10.42 -8.36 -6.00
CA SER A 254 -10.00 -8.16 -7.41
C SER A 254 -10.92 -7.22 -8.19
N ASN A 255 -12.18 -7.09 -7.75
CA ASN A 255 -13.16 -6.15 -8.28
C ASN A 255 -13.11 -4.78 -7.58
N SER A 256 -12.10 -4.49 -6.76
CA SER A 256 -11.91 -3.16 -6.19
C SER A 256 -11.69 -2.12 -7.29
N ILE A 257 -12.05 -0.88 -7.00
CA ILE A 257 -11.97 0.23 -7.96
C ILE A 257 -10.54 0.38 -8.51
N TYR A 258 -9.54 0.26 -7.63
CA TYR A 258 -8.13 0.32 -8.02
C TYR A 258 -7.71 -0.84 -8.93
N ASN A 259 -8.05 -2.07 -8.55
CA ASN A 259 -7.66 -3.26 -9.31
C ASN A 259 -8.29 -3.27 -10.71
N LEU A 260 -9.52 -2.79 -10.84
CA LEU A 260 -10.19 -2.61 -12.13
C LEU A 260 -9.50 -1.54 -12.99
N LYS A 261 -9.12 -0.39 -12.41
CA LYS A 261 -8.36 0.66 -13.11
C LYS A 261 -7.02 0.15 -13.63
N GLN A 262 -6.28 -0.63 -12.83
CA GLN A 262 -5.01 -1.23 -13.26
C GLN A 262 -5.21 -2.25 -14.37
N ALA A 263 -6.21 -3.15 -14.25
CA ALA A 263 -6.50 -4.15 -15.26
C ALA A 263 -6.93 -3.54 -16.61
N GLU A 264 -7.72 -2.48 -16.58
CA GLU A 264 -8.11 -1.75 -17.79
C GLU A 264 -6.90 -1.07 -18.45
N ALA A 265 -6.05 -0.40 -17.67
CA ALA A 265 -4.83 0.22 -18.18
C ALA A 265 -3.88 -0.80 -18.82
N GLU A 266 -3.70 -1.96 -18.18
CA GLU A 266 -2.91 -3.06 -18.73
C GLU A 266 -3.50 -3.63 -20.02
N ARG A 267 -4.83 -3.82 -20.07
CA ARG A 267 -5.52 -4.26 -21.29
C ARG A 267 -5.29 -3.29 -22.44
N LEU A 268 -5.49 -2.00 -22.21
CA LEU A 268 -5.28 -0.96 -23.22
C LEU A 268 -3.82 -0.90 -23.67
N ALA A 269 -2.85 -1.06 -22.75
CA ALA A 269 -1.43 -1.10 -23.08
C ALA A 269 -1.07 -2.32 -23.94
N LYS A 270 -1.68 -3.48 -23.65
CA LYS A 270 -1.52 -4.71 -24.44
C LYS A 270 -2.12 -4.55 -25.84
N GLU A 271 -3.35 -4.06 -25.96
CA GLU A 271 -3.99 -3.81 -27.26
C GLU A 271 -3.19 -2.82 -28.11
N ALA A 272 -2.66 -1.75 -27.49
CA ALA A 272 -1.77 -0.80 -28.16
C ALA A 272 -0.42 -1.43 -28.55
N ALA A 273 0.09 -2.37 -27.77
CA ALA A 273 1.29 -3.13 -28.11
C ALA A 273 1.07 -4.06 -29.31
N GLU A 274 -0.06 -4.76 -29.36
CA GLU A 274 -0.43 -5.64 -30.47
C GLU A 274 -0.62 -4.85 -31.76
N LYS A 275 -1.36 -3.72 -31.73
CA LYS A 275 -1.52 -2.83 -32.90
C LYS A 275 -0.19 -2.29 -33.41
N GLN A 276 0.66 -1.82 -32.50
CA GLN A 276 1.99 -1.31 -32.89
C GLN A 276 2.84 -2.42 -33.53
N ALA A 277 2.79 -3.65 -32.99
CA ALA A 277 3.53 -4.78 -33.55
C ALA A 277 3.03 -5.16 -34.95
N GLU A 278 1.71 -5.10 -35.19
CA GLU A 278 1.13 -5.33 -36.52
C GLU A 278 1.53 -4.23 -37.52
N GLU A 279 1.51 -2.96 -37.10
CA GLU A 279 1.97 -1.84 -37.92
C GLU A 279 3.48 -1.89 -38.22
N ASP A 280 4.30 -2.25 -37.24
CA ASP A 280 5.75 -2.40 -37.41
C ASP A 280 6.05 -3.60 -38.33
N ALA A 281 5.36 -4.74 -38.18
CA ALA A 281 5.53 -5.89 -39.07
C ALA A 281 5.11 -5.58 -40.51
N LYS A 282 4.02 -4.83 -40.69
CA LYS A 282 3.58 -4.38 -42.01
C LYS A 282 4.61 -3.44 -42.65
N ARG A 283 5.14 -2.47 -41.90
CA ARG A 283 6.18 -1.55 -42.38
C ARG A 283 7.47 -2.28 -42.75
N SER A 284 7.90 -3.26 -41.95
CA SER A 284 9.07 -4.08 -42.28
C SER A 284 8.85 -4.96 -43.50
N ALA A 285 7.64 -5.47 -43.73
CA ALA A 285 7.31 -6.19 -44.96
C ALA A 285 7.32 -5.27 -46.19
N GLU A 286 6.76 -4.05 -46.07
CA GLU A 286 6.79 -3.04 -47.14
C GLU A 286 8.22 -2.58 -47.47
N GLU A 287 9.08 -2.38 -46.47
CA GLU A 287 10.51 -2.07 -46.69
C GLU A 287 11.26 -3.22 -47.36
N ALA A 288 10.98 -4.47 -46.97
CA ALA A 288 11.62 -5.64 -47.58
C ALA A 288 11.19 -5.86 -49.05
N GLU A 289 9.94 -5.58 -49.40
CA GLU A 289 9.48 -5.58 -50.79
C GLU A 289 10.20 -4.49 -51.60
N LEU A 290 10.31 -3.27 -51.07
CA LEU A 290 11.01 -2.15 -51.70
C LEU A 290 12.52 -2.41 -51.93
N GLU A 291 13.19 -3.09 -51.00
CA GLU A 291 14.60 -3.48 -51.17
C GLU A 291 14.79 -4.61 -52.19
N SER A 292 13.77 -5.44 -52.42
CA SER A 292 13.85 -6.54 -53.40
C SER A 292 13.65 -6.10 -54.86
N ASP A 293 13.10 -4.90 -55.07
CA ASP A 293 12.84 -4.30 -56.38
C ASP A 293 14.00 -3.40 -56.89
N ILE A 294 15.11 -3.30 -56.14
CA ILE A 294 16.33 -2.53 -56.48
C ILE A 294 17.48 -3.48 -56.84
#